data_AF-A0A935ZMC1-F1
#
_entry.id   AF-A0A935ZMC1-F1
#
_cell.length_a   1.000
_cell.length_b   1.000
_cell.length_c   1.000
_cell.angle_alpha   90.00
_cell.angle_beta   90.00
_cell.angle_gamma   90.00
#
_symmetry.space_group_name_H-M   'P 1'
#
loop_
_entity.id
_entity.type
_entity.pdbx_description
1 polymer ?
#
loop_
_entity_poly.entity_id
_entity_poly.type
_entity_poly.pdbx_seq_one_letter_code
_entity_poly.pdbx_strand_id
1 'polypeptide(L)'
;MTSLRCFAIALITLAACEKPKATETPTTHSPDGATTTPDATAGDATAGAGECKPTGCSGIVCSDEEVMTTCEYRPEYACYKTATCARQDDGACGWTKSAELDACLANPPQE
;
A
#
# COMPACT_ATOMS: atom_id res chain seq x y z
N MET A 1 26.60 6.76 17.45
CA MET A 1 27.61 6.26 18.40
C MET A 1 27.25 6.67 19.82
N THR A 2 26.45 5.87 20.52
CA THR A 2 26.33 5.94 21.99
C THR A 2 26.80 4.60 22.51
N SER A 3 27.81 4.67 23.38
CA SER A 3 28.59 3.56 23.93
C SER A 3 27.70 2.50 24.59
N LEU A 4 27.50 1.37 23.91
CA LEU A 4 26.82 0.20 24.44
C LEU A 4 27.80 -0.58 25.33
N ARG A 5 27.89 -0.20 26.61
CA ARG A 5 28.59 -1.00 27.63
C ARG A 5 27.58 -1.81 28.44
N CYS A 6 27.08 -2.88 27.84
CA CYS A 6 26.38 -3.95 28.58
C CYS A 6 27.15 -5.25 28.41
N PHE A 7 28.35 -5.32 29.00
CA PHE A 7 28.99 -6.60 29.29
C PHE A 7 29.92 -6.39 30.48
N ALA A 8 29.47 -6.81 31.66
CA ALA A 8 30.13 -7.88 32.39
C ALA A 8 29.51 -8.08 33.78
N ILE A 9 29.64 -9.32 34.26
CA ILE A 9 29.69 -9.78 35.65
C ILE A 9 28.36 -10.17 36.32
N ALA A 10 28.14 -11.49 36.30
CA ALA A 10 27.74 -12.40 37.38
C ALA A 10 26.67 -11.98 38.42
N LEU A 11 25.66 -12.86 38.51
CA LEU A 11 24.98 -13.34 39.73
C LEU A 11 24.22 -12.30 40.59
N ILE A 12 22.90 -12.55 40.69
CA ILE A 12 21.97 -12.13 41.76
C ILE A 12 21.41 -10.71 41.62
N THR A 13 20.25 -10.61 40.98
CA THR A 13 18.96 -10.15 41.52
C THR A 13 18.04 -9.78 40.37
N LEU A 14 16.75 -9.98 40.56
CA LEU A 14 15.68 -9.47 39.70
C LEU A 14 15.74 -7.93 39.64
N ALA A 15 16.68 -7.38 38.88
CA ALA A 15 16.67 -5.99 38.48
C ALA A 15 15.80 -5.89 37.23
N ALA A 16 14.50 -5.69 37.45
CA ALA A 16 13.58 -5.25 36.42
C ALA A 16 14.18 -4.00 35.77
N CYS A 17 14.67 -4.14 34.54
CA CYS A 17 14.96 -2.98 33.71
C CYS A 17 13.61 -2.42 33.29
N GLU A 18 13.04 -1.54 34.12
CA GLU A 18 11.82 -0.80 33.82
C GLU A 18 12.03 -0.07 32.49
N LYS A 19 11.39 -0.61 31.46
CA LYS A 19 11.38 -0.06 30.11
C LYS A 19 10.70 1.32 30.19
N PRO A 20 11.31 2.41 29.72
CA PRO A 20 10.67 3.71 29.75
C PRO A 20 9.39 3.60 28.91
N LYS A 21 8.25 3.86 29.55
CA LYS A 21 6.96 4.03 28.90
C LYS A 21 7.12 5.24 27.97
N ALA A 22 7.33 4.97 26.69
CA ALA A 22 7.19 5.99 25.66
C ALA A 22 5.76 6.54 25.80
N THR A 23 5.66 7.75 26.32
CA THR A 23 4.44 8.53 26.28
C THR A 23 4.22 8.88 24.82
N GLU A 24 3.52 8.02 24.09
CA GLU A 24 3.02 8.36 22.78
C GLU A 24 1.88 9.34 23.02
N THR A 25 2.15 10.62 22.79
CA THR A 25 1.11 11.65 22.71
C THR A 25 0.12 11.20 21.64
N PRO A 26 -1.15 10.97 21.95
CA PRO A 26 -2.13 10.64 20.94
C PRO A 26 -2.34 11.89 20.08
N THR A 27 -1.65 11.97 18.95
CA THR A 27 -1.99 12.93 17.91
C THR A 27 -3.31 12.47 17.31
N THR A 28 -4.42 13.03 17.79
CA THR A 28 -5.69 13.01 17.09
C THR A 28 -5.46 13.61 15.70
N HIS A 29 -5.38 12.75 14.69
CA HIS A 29 -5.47 13.16 13.29
C HIS A 29 -6.91 13.65 13.08
N SER A 30 -7.08 14.96 12.86
CA SER A 30 -8.39 15.55 12.58
C SER A 30 -8.91 15.00 11.24
N PRO A 31 -10.14 14.46 11.16
CA PRO A 31 -10.73 14.10 9.88
C PRO A 31 -11.43 15.32 9.30
N ASP A 32 -10.67 16.30 8.81
CA ASP A 32 -11.22 17.39 8.01
C ASP A 32 -10.77 17.21 6.57
N GLY A 33 -11.54 16.37 5.86
CA GLY A 33 -11.28 16.04 4.47
C GLY A 33 -12.40 15.21 3.87
N ALA A 34 -13.66 15.52 4.20
CA ALA A 34 -14.80 15.05 3.44
C ALA A 34 -14.72 15.68 2.04
N THR A 35 -13.97 15.04 1.16
CA THR A 35 -14.01 15.30 -0.27
C THR A 35 -15.35 14.78 -0.75
N THR A 36 -16.29 15.70 -0.94
CA THR A 36 -17.53 15.46 -1.65
C THR A 36 -17.17 15.10 -3.09
N THR A 37 -17.17 13.82 -3.43
CA THR A 37 -17.09 13.38 -4.83
C THR A 37 -18.38 13.83 -5.52
N PRO A 38 -18.32 14.55 -6.65
CA PRO A 38 -19.49 14.76 -7.49
C PRO A 38 -19.98 13.40 -8.00
N ASP A 39 -21.26 13.15 -7.73
CA ASP A 39 -22.12 12.13 -8.33
C ASP A 39 -21.72 11.79 -9.77
N ALA A 40 -21.07 10.63 -9.94
CA ALA A 40 -20.87 10.05 -11.26
C ALA A 40 -22.24 9.58 -11.75
N THR A 41 -22.82 10.41 -12.60
CA THR A 41 -24.05 10.17 -13.35
C THR A 41 -24.14 8.73 -13.86
N ALA A 42 -25.28 8.11 -13.54
CA ALA A 42 -25.71 6.81 -14.00
C ALA A 42 -25.45 6.60 -15.50
N GLY A 43 -24.51 5.71 -15.80
CA GLY A 43 -24.37 5.07 -17.10
C GLY A 43 -25.17 3.77 -17.10
N ASP A 44 -26.27 3.80 -17.84
CA ASP A 44 -27.03 2.69 -18.42
C ASP A 44 -26.46 1.27 -18.20
N ALA A 45 -27.11 0.52 -17.30
CA ALA A 45 -26.80 -0.86 -16.98
C ALA A 45 -27.23 -1.80 -18.11
N THR A 46 -26.36 -1.95 -19.11
CA THR A 46 -26.08 -3.33 -19.54
C THR A 46 -25.29 -3.95 -18.39
N ALA A 47 -25.83 -4.97 -17.73
CA ALA A 47 -25.10 -5.76 -16.74
C ALA A 47 -23.97 -6.55 -17.45
N GLY A 48 -23.00 -5.81 -17.97
CA GLY A 48 -21.73 -6.25 -18.51
C GLY A 48 -20.65 -5.86 -17.51
N ALA A 49 -19.61 -6.67 -17.44
CA ALA A 49 -18.46 -6.44 -16.58
C ALA A 49 -17.99 -4.97 -16.66
N GLY A 50 -17.81 -4.33 -15.50
CA GLY A 50 -17.38 -2.92 -15.40
C GLY A 50 -16.05 -2.67 -16.10
N GLU A 51 -15.67 -1.41 -16.31
CA GLU A 51 -14.36 -1.09 -16.91
C GLU A 51 -13.19 -1.53 -16.02
N CYS A 52 -12.13 -2.07 -16.61
CA CYS A 52 -10.93 -2.40 -15.86
C CYS A 52 -10.26 -1.12 -15.35
N LYS A 53 -10.02 -1.05 -14.05
CA LYS A 53 -9.44 0.11 -13.39
C LYS A 53 -8.41 -0.30 -12.32
N PRO A 54 -7.38 0.54 -12.10
CA PRO A 54 -6.55 0.41 -10.91
C PRO A 54 -7.39 0.58 -9.65
N THR A 55 -7.23 -0.35 -8.71
CA THR A 55 -7.92 -0.38 -7.41
C THR A 55 -6.98 -1.02 -6.37
N GLY A 56 -7.46 -1.25 -5.15
CA GLY A 56 -6.60 -1.59 -4.01
C GLY A 56 -5.88 -0.37 -3.46
N CYS A 57 -5.39 -0.49 -2.23
CA CYS A 57 -4.55 0.54 -1.67
C CYS A 57 -3.27 0.68 -2.51
N SER A 58 -2.87 1.92 -2.80
CA SER A 58 -1.76 2.25 -3.73
C SER A 58 -1.99 1.86 -5.21
N GLY A 59 -3.19 1.44 -5.61
CA GLY A 59 -3.52 1.14 -7.01
C GLY A 59 -2.82 -0.10 -7.55
N ILE A 60 -2.60 -1.11 -6.70
CA ILE A 60 -1.81 -2.31 -7.04
C ILE A 60 -2.62 -3.40 -7.74
N VAL A 61 -3.95 -3.33 -7.70
CA VAL A 61 -4.84 -4.33 -8.31
C VAL A 61 -5.46 -3.73 -9.57
N CYS A 62 -5.51 -4.49 -10.66
CA CYS A 62 -6.30 -4.14 -11.83
C CYS A 62 -7.55 -5.03 -11.84
N SER A 63 -8.74 -4.42 -11.76
CA SER A 63 -10.01 -5.13 -11.59
C SER A 63 -11.14 -4.31 -12.22
N ASP A 64 -12.24 -4.93 -12.61
CA ASP A 64 -13.47 -4.25 -12.99
C ASP A 64 -14.33 -3.84 -11.78
N GLU A 65 -14.09 -4.51 -10.65
CA GLU A 65 -14.66 -4.20 -9.34
C GLU A 65 -13.71 -3.38 -8.46
N GLU A 66 -14.25 -2.70 -7.45
CA GLU A 66 -13.45 -2.07 -6.40
C GLU A 66 -12.94 -3.12 -5.42
N VAL A 67 -11.62 -3.20 -5.25
CA VAL A 67 -10.98 -4.19 -4.37
C VAL A 67 -10.29 -3.44 -3.25
N MET A 68 -10.60 -3.79 -2.01
CA MET A 68 -9.89 -3.30 -0.84
C MET A 68 -8.75 -4.25 -0.49
N THR A 69 -7.54 -3.70 -0.37
CA THR A 69 -6.35 -4.43 0.07
C THR A 69 -5.80 -3.82 1.35
N THR A 70 -4.86 -4.49 2.00
CA THR A 70 -4.06 -3.86 3.04
C THR A 70 -3.23 -2.71 2.46
N CYS A 71 -3.13 -1.60 3.19
CA CYS A 71 -2.32 -0.45 2.81
C CYS A 71 -0.83 -0.65 3.12
N GLU A 72 -0.25 -1.71 2.57
CA GLU A 72 1.19 -1.92 2.59
C GLU A 72 1.87 -0.98 1.59
N TYR A 73 3.03 -0.46 1.97
CA TYR A 73 3.85 0.32 1.07
C TYR A 73 5.07 -0.49 0.65
N ARG A 74 5.20 -0.69 -0.66
CA ARG A 74 6.33 -1.39 -1.28
C ARG A 74 6.81 -0.61 -2.51
N PRO A 75 8.12 -0.45 -2.71
CA PRO A 75 8.71 0.23 -3.87
C PRO A 75 8.14 -0.24 -5.23
N GLU A 76 7.91 -1.54 -5.37
CA GLU A 76 7.40 -2.19 -6.57
C GLU A 76 6.01 -1.65 -6.98
N TYR A 77 5.23 -1.14 -6.02
CA TYR A 77 3.90 -0.61 -6.29
C TYR A 77 3.94 0.67 -7.13
N ALA A 78 5.05 1.42 -7.09
CA ALA A 78 5.24 2.59 -7.94
C ALA A 78 5.25 2.24 -9.44
N CYS A 79 5.69 1.02 -9.80
CA CYS A 79 5.75 0.57 -11.18
C CYS A 79 4.35 0.44 -11.83
N TYR A 80 3.32 0.16 -11.03
CA TYR A 80 1.95 0.00 -11.54
C TYR A 80 1.24 1.35 -11.81
N LYS A 81 1.77 2.47 -11.30
CA LYS A 81 1.17 3.81 -11.51
C LYS A 81 1.08 4.22 -12.98
N THR A 82 2.01 3.72 -13.80
CA THR A 82 2.08 4.00 -15.24
C THR A 82 1.81 2.75 -16.08
N ALA A 83 1.54 1.61 -15.44
CA ALA A 83 1.22 0.38 -16.15
C ALA A 83 -0.18 0.47 -16.77
N THR A 84 -0.41 -0.27 -17.85
CA THR A 84 -1.74 -0.34 -18.46
C THR A 84 -2.59 -1.36 -17.72
N CYS A 85 -3.70 -0.93 -17.14
CA CYS A 85 -4.75 -1.80 -16.60
C CYS A 85 -5.83 -1.97 -17.67
N ALA A 86 -6.01 -3.19 -18.17
CA ALA A 86 -6.95 -3.48 -19.24
C ALA A 86 -7.48 -4.91 -19.14
N ARG A 87 -8.53 -5.20 -19.92
CA ARG A 87 -9.03 -6.57 -20.06
C ARG A 87 -8.07 -7.38 -20.93
N GLN A 88 -7.67 -8.54 -20.44
CA GLN A 88 -6.72 -9.44 -21.10
C GLN A 88 -7.45 -10.40 -22.05
N ASP A 89 -6.69 -11.19 -22.80
CA ASP A 89 -7.22 -12.15 -23.79
C ASP A 89 -8.10 -13.25 -23.17
N ASP A 90 -7.97 -13.49 -21.86
CA ASP A 90 -8.80 -14.43 -21.09
C ASP A 90 -10.11 -13.80 -20.58
N GLY A 91 -10.33 -12.51 -20.85
CA GLY A 91 -11.51 -11.76 -20.43
C GLY A 91 -11.41 -11.16 -19.03
N ALA A 92 -10.35 -11.43 -18.26
CA ALA A 92 -10.13 -10.87 -16.93
C ALA A 92 -9.44 -9.50 -17.00
N CYS A 93 -9.69 -8.65 -16.02
CA CYS A 93 -8.88 -7.44 -15.85
C CYS A 93 -7.49 -7.80 -15.30
N GLY A 94 -6.46 -7.19 -15.87
CA GLY A 94 -5.08 -7.42 -15.47
C GLY A 94 -4.14 -6.32 -15.92
N TRP A 95 -2.96 -6.31 -15.31
CA TRP A 95 -1.87 -5.44 -15.75
C TRP A 95 -1.25 -6.00 -17.04
N THR A 96 -1.27 -5.20 -18.09
CA THR A 96 -0.62 -5.54 -19.36
C THR A 96 0.89 -5.58 -19.14
N LYS A 97 1.51 -6.72 -19.47
CA LYS A 97 2.96 -6.85 -19.44
C LYS A 97 3.59 -5.96 -20.51
N SER A 98 4.63 -5.22 -20.12
CA SER A 98 5.42 -4.42 -21.02
C SER A 98 6.88 -4.45 -20.58
N ALA A 99 7.80 -4.15 -21.50
CA ALA A 99 9.23 -4.11 -21.17
C ALA A 99 9.52 -3.06 -20.09
N GLU A 100 8.79 -1.94 -20.09
CA GLU A 100 8.90 -0.88 -19.10
C GLU A 100 8.44 -1.35 -17.71
N LEU A 101 7.31 -2.06 -17.63
CA LEU A 101 6.82 -2.62 -16.38
C LEU A 101 7.79 -3.68 -15.84
N ASP A 102 8.23 -4.61 -16.68
CA ASP A 102 9.16 -5.68 -16.28
C ASP A 102 10.50 -5.10 -15.80
N ALA A 103 11.03 -4.08 -16.48
CA ALA A 103 12.26 -3.41 -16.08
C ALA A 103 12.11 -2.68 -14.74
N CYS A 104 10.98 -2.00 -14.52
CA CYS A 104 10.68 -1.35 -13.26
C CYS A 104 10.55 -2.35 -12.11
N LEU A 105 9.82 -3.45 -12.31
CA LEU A 105 9.66 -4.49 -11.29
C LEU A 105 10.98 -5.17 -10.93
N ALA A 106 11.91 -5.29 -11.90
CA ALA A 106 13.26 -5.80 -11.65
C ALA A 106 14.14 -4.82 -10.86
N ASN A 107 13.91 -3.50 -11.00
CA ASN A 107 14.66 -2.44 -10.34
C ASN A 107 13.71 -1.32 -9.87
N PRO A 108 12.91 -1.56 -8.83
CA PRO A 108 11.86 -0.63 -8.43
C PRO A 108 12.47 0.67 -7.89
N PRO A 109 11.76 1.81 -8.02
CA PRO A 109 12.21 3.09 -7.48
C PRO A 109 12.51 2.96 -5.97
N GLN A 110 13.74 3.25 -5.57
CA GLN A 110 14.12 3.31 -4.15
C GLN A 110 13.88 4.74 -3.69
N GLU A 111 12.68 5.04 -3.22
CA GLU A 111 12.32 6.21 -2.38
C GLU A 111 13.24 7.46 -2.45
#